data_AF-A0A4V1LFQ8-F1
#
_entry.id   AF-A0A4V1LFQ8-F1
#
_cell.length_a   1.000
_cell.length_b   1.000
_cell.length_c   1.000
_cell.angle_alpha   90.00
_cell.angle_beta   90.00
_cell.angle_gamma   90.00
#
_symmetry.space_group_name_H-M   'P 1'
#
loop_
_entity.id
_entity.type
_entity.pdbx_description
1 polymer ?
#
loop_
_entity_poly.entity_id
_entity_poly.type
_entity_poly.pdbx_seq_one_letter_code
_entity_poly.pdbx_strand_id
1 'polypeptide(L)'
;MLIILLGIVTIVFLFFLYERYVPIIGIRSVDVQTEKFDENVVLLDVRDYNIAFKSPVKEVSIHLPLAYLKRNFQDVRGKNVVVIASDQLLVNLSARFLRRRGIRIIGYYTQQSSGQELSTVPCSKNSCIGMNK
;
A
#
# COMPACT_ATOMS: atom_id res chain seq x y z
N MET A 1 -3.33 38.05 14.89
CA MET A 1 -2.45 37.59 13.77
C MET A 1 -1.77 36.26 14.09
N LEU A 2 -0.98 36.15 15.17
CA LEU A 2 -0.28 34.90 15.55
C LEU A 2 -1.22 33.71 15.80
N ILE A 3 -2.30 33.90 16.56
CA ILE A 3 -3.29 32.83 16.86
C ILE A 3 -3.96 32.33 15.57
N ILE A 4 -4.28 33.25 14.64
CA ILE A 4 -4.87 32.91 13.35
C ILE A 4 -3.87 32.10 12.50
N LEU A 5 -2.60 32.53 12.48
CA LEU A 5 -1.54 31.82 11.76
C LEU A 5 -1.34 30.40 12.33
N LEU A 6 -1.25 30.26 13.65
CA LEU A 6 -1.15 28.97 14.33
C LEU A 6 -2.36 28.08 14.00
N GLY A 7 -3.57 28.63 14.04
CA GLY A 7 -4.79 27.92 13.68
C GLY A 7 -4.75 27.37 12.24
N ILE A 8 -4.32 28.18 11.27
CA ILE A 8 -4.18 27.77 9.86
C ILE A 8 -3.16 26.63 9.74
N VAL A 9 -1.99 26.77 10.37
CA VAL A 9 -0.94 25.73 10.34
C VAL A 9 -1.45 24.42 10.93
N THR A 10 -2.15 24.47 12.06
CA THR A 10 -2.74 23.28 12.68
C THR A 10 -3.80 22.62 11.78
N ILE A 11 -4.68 23.39 11.13
CA ILE A 11 -5.69 22.86 10.21
C ILE A 11 -5.04 22.17 9.02
N VAL A 12 -4.04 22.81 8.40
CA VAL A 12 -3.31 22.23 7.27
C VAL A 12 -2.60 20.94 7.68
N PHE A 13 -1.96 20.93 8.85
CA PHE A 13 -1.33 19.73 9.40
C PHE A 13 -2.32 18.59 9.62
N LEU A 14 -3.46 18.86 10.26
CA LEU A 14 -4.51 17.88 10.48
C LEU A 14 -5.09 17.35 9.16
N PHE A 15 -5.22 18.20 8.14
CA PHE A 15 -5.64 17.78 6.81
C PHE A 15 -4.64 16.79 6.17
N PHE A 16 -3.34 17.07 6.24
CA PHE A 16 -2.31 16.15 5.76
C PHE A 16 -2.31 14.81 6.53
N LEU A 17 -2.51 14.84 7.84
CA LEU A 17 -2.65 13.63 8.65
C LEU A 17 -3.90 12.84 8.25
N TYR A 18 -5.04 13.52 8.08
CA TYR A 18 -6.29 12.89 7.67
C TYR A 18 -6.14 12.15 6.33
N GLU A 19 -5.51 12.80 5.36
CA GLU A 19 -5.21 12.22 4.05
C GLU A 19 -4.33 10.97 4.11
N ARG A 20 -3.37 10.95 5.04
CA ARG A 20 -2.35 9.90 5.14
C ARG A 20 -2.80 8.70 5.98
N TYR A 21 -3.52 8.93 7.06
CA TYR A 21 -3.79 7.90 8.07
C TYR A 21 -5.23 7.39 8.09
N VAL A 22 -6.20 8.18 7.62
CA VAL A 22 -7.60 7.74 7.69
C VAL A 22 -7.89 6.73 6.58
N PRO A 23 -8.38 5.52 6.94
CA PRO A 23 -8.66 4.47 5.99
C PRO A 23 -9.79 4.84 5.05
N ILE A 24 -9.75 4.22 3.88
CA ILE A 24 -10.79 4.41 2.87
C ILE A 24 -11.91 3.42 3.13
N ILE A 25 -13.12 3.96 3.28
CA ILE A 25 -14.31 3.18 3.57
C ILE A 25 -14.70 2.34 2.34
N GLY A 26 -15.15 1.10 2.59
CA GLY A 26 -15.71 0.22 1.57
C GLY A 26 -14.66 -0.49 0.70
N ILE A 27 -13.49 -0.79 1.26
CA ILE A 27 -12.52 -1.70 0.65
C ILE A 27 -12.26 -2.83 1.66
N ARG A 28 -12.34 -4.08 1.23
CA ARG A 28 -12.09 -5.25 2.08
C ARG A 28 -10.65 -5.74 1.94
N SER A 29 -10.13 -6.34 3.01
CA SER A 29 -8.91 -7.15 2.92
C SER A 29 -9.22 -8.42 2.14
N VAL A 30 -8.38 -8.75 1.17
CA VAL A 30 -8.47 -9.96 0.36
C VAL A 30 -7.18 -10.74 0.48
N ASP A 31 -7.24 -12.06 0.42
CA ASP A 31 -6.04 -12.90 0.34
C ASP A 31 -5.80 -13.30 -1.11
N VAL A 32 -4.83 -12.62 -1.73
CA VAL A 32 -4.49 -12.79 -3.14
C VAL A 32 -3.89 -14.16 -3.48
N GLN A 33 -3.53 -14.98 -2.48
CA GLN A 33 -3.00 -16.33 -2.71
C GLN A 33 -4.08 -17.40 -2.77
N THR A 34 -5.26 -17.12 -2.20
CA THR A 34 -6.35 -18.09 -2.07
C THR A 34 -7.60 -17.66 -2.84
N GLU A 35 -7.83 -16.35 -2.95
CA GLU A 35 -8.96 -15.80 -3.67
C GLU A 35 -8.71 -15.77 -5.17
N LYS A 36 -9.67 -16.28 -5.95
CA LYS A 36 -9.67 -16.16 -7.40
C LYS A 36 -10.39 -14.89 -7.79
N PHE A 37 -9.76 -14.11 -8.68
CA PHE A 37 -10.35 -12.89 -9.21
C PHE A 37 -10.77 -13.09 -10.67
N ASP A 38 -11.84 -12.42 -11.07
CA ASP A 38 -12.28 -12.39 -12.47
C ASP A 38 -11.25 -11.71 -13.37
N GLU A 39 -11.29 -12.00 -14.67
CA GLU A 39 -10.40 -11.42 -15.69
C GLU A 39 -10.44 -9.87 -15.76
N ASN A 40 -11.55 -9.27 -15.29
CA ASN A 40 -11.75 -7.83 -15.25
C ASN A 40 -11.15 -7.16 -13.99
N VAL A 41 -10.52 -7.94 -13.11
CA VAL A 41 -9.84 -7.47 -11.91
C VAL A 41 -8.33 -7.41 -12.14
N VAL A 42 -7.73 -6.29 -11.78
CA VAL A 42 -6.28 -6.07 -11.81
C VAL A 42 -5.71 -6.17 -10.41
N LEU A 43 -4.74 -7.05 -10.25
CA LEU A 43 -3.86 -7.06 -9.09
C LEU A 43 -2.76 -6.03 -9.31
N LEU A 44 -2.88 -4.88 -8.64
CA LEU A 44 -1.94 -3.77 -8.74
C LEU A 44 -1.00 -3.79 -7.53
N ASP A 45 0.25 -4.16 -7.75
CA ASP A 45 1.30 -4.04 -6.74
C ASP A 45 1.84 -2.61 -6.71
N VAL A 46 1.69 -1.93 -5.58
CA VAL A 46 2.16 -0.57 -5.36
C VAL A 46 3.39 -0.49 -4.46
N ARG A 47 3.93 -1.65 -4.05
CA ARG A 47 5.15 -1.75 -3.24
C ARG A 47 6.36 -1.33 -4.06
N ASP A 48 7.37 -0.79 -3.39
CA ASP A 48 8.66 -0.55 -4.02
C ASP A 48 9.27 -1.85 -4.55
N TYR A 49 10.03 -1.76 -5.64
CA TYR A 49 10.60 -2.92 -6.33
C TYR A 49 11.44 -3.82 -5.42
N ASN A 50 12.18 -3.20 -4.49
CA ASN A 50 13.00 -3.92 -3.52
C ASN A 50 12.18 -4.77 -2.53
N ILE A 51 10.97 -4.36 -2.18
CA ILE A 51 10.06 -5.10 -1.30
C ILE A 51 9.39 -6.20 -2.10
N ALA A 52 8.79 -5.87 -3.25
CA ALA A 52 8.09 -6.82 -4.09
C ALA A 52 9.01 -7.94 -4.61
N PHE A 53 10.27 -7.64 -4.90
CA PHE A 53 11.27 -8.63 -5.29
C PHE A 53 11.57 -9.65 -4.17
N LYS A 54 11.59 -9.21 -2.91
CA LYS A 54 11.85 -10.10 -1.76
C LYS A 54 10.66 -10.97 -1.42
N SER A 55 9.44 -10.48 -1.61
CA SER A 55 8.20 -11.22 -1.40
C SER A 55 7.27 -11.11 -2.62
N PRO A 56 7.56 -11.86 -3.68
CA PRO A 56 6.74 -11.85 -4.89
C PRO A 56 5.37 -12.44 -4.57
N VAL A 57 4.33 -11.73 -5.01
CA VAL A 57 2.96 -12.22 -5.01
C VAL A 57 2.72 -12.88 -6.38
N LYS A 58 2.09 -14.06 -6.38
CA LYS A 58 1.77 -14.76 -7.63
C LYS A 58 0.65 -13.99 -8.34
N GLU A 59 0.59 -14.09 -9.67
CA GLU A 59 -0.51 -13.53 -10.47
C GLU A 59 -0.66 -12.00 -10.44
N VAL A 60 0.37 -11.27 -9.98
CA VAL A 60 0.40 -9.80 -10.09
C VAL A 60 0.23 -9.38 -11.54
N SER A 61 -0.82 -8.61 -11.81
CA SER A 61 -1.13 -8.15 -13.16
C SER A 61 -0.26 -6.97 -13.56
N ILE A 62 -0.06 -6.01 -12.65
CA ILE A 62 0.71 -4.78 -12.88
C ILE A 62 1.50 -4.45 -11.63
N HIS A 63 2.81 -4.24 -11.77
CA HIS A 63 3.66 -3.73 -10.70
C HIS A 63 4.05 -2.28 -10.97
N LEU A 64 3.44 -1.37 -10.19
CA LEU A 64 3.62 0.05 -10.33
C LEU A 64 3.75 0.69 -8.94
N PRO A 65 4.98 0.81 -8.41
CA PRO A 65 5.20 1.42 -7.10
C PRO A 65 4.52 2.78 -7.00
N LEU A 66 4.08 3.18 -5.80
CA LEU A 66 3.31 4.41 -5.59
C LEU A 66 3.94 5.66 -6.25
N ALA A 67 5.27 5.74 -6.27
CA ALA A 67 6.01 6.82 -6.93
C ALA A 67 5.73 6.92 -8.45
N TYR A 68 5.62 5.77 -9.11
CA TYR A 68 5.33 5.65 -10.55
C TYR A 68 3.83 5.67 -10.84
N LEU A 69 3.00 5.23 -9.88
CA LEU A 69 1.55 5.22 -9.99
C LEU A 69 0.98 6.60 -10.36
N LYS A 70 1.57 7.67 -9.82
CA LYS A 70 1.12 9.04 -10.10
C LYS A 70 1.21 9.44 -11.58
N ARG A 71 2.15 8.85 -12.32
CA ARG A 71 2.44 9.16 -13.72
C ARG A 71 1.78 8.17 -14.68
N ASN A 72 1.67 6.90 -14.29
CA ASN A 72 1.28 5.81 -15.19
C ASN A 72 -0.02 5.09 -14.79
N PHE A 73 -0.92 5.75 -14.04
CA PHE A 73 -2.22 5.18 -13.64
C PHE A 73 -3.21 4.93 -14.79
N GLN A 74 -2.85 5.26 -16.04
CA GLN A 74 -3.74 5.07 -17.20
C GLN A 74 -4.00 3.59 -17.47
N ASP A 75 -3.02 2.72 -17.21
CA ASP A 75 -3.08 1.28 -17.49
C ASP A 75 -4.12 0.53 -16.66
N VAL A 76 -4.54 1.13 -15.55
CA VAL A 76 -5.53 0.60 -14.60
C VAL A 76 -6.90 1.27 -14.73
N ARG A 77 -7.08 2.22 -15.66
CA ARG A 77 -8.39 2.86 -15.87
C ARG A 77 -9.42 1.89 -16.44
N GLY A 78 -10.66 2.03 -15.98
CA GLY A 78 -11.80 1.22 -16.43
C GLY A 78 -11.85 -0.19 -15.85
N LYS A 79 -10.88 -0.60 -15.02
CA LYS A 79 -10.80 -1.93 -14.42
C LYS A 79 -11.12 -1.89 -12.93
N ASN A 80 -11.52 -3.03 -12.38
CA ASN A 80 -11.61 -3.21 -10.93
C ASN A 80 -10.20 -3.47 -10.39
N VAL A 81 -9.80 -2.78 -9.33
CA VAL A 81 -8.44 -2.88 -8.80
C VAL A 81 -8.44 -3.49 -7.41
N VAL A 82 -7.56 -4.46 -7.20
CA VAL A 82 -7.11 -4.92 -5.88
C VAL A 82 -5.69 -4.40 -5.66
N VAL A 83 -5.50 -3.66 -4.58
CA VAL A 83 -4.20 -3.03 -4.27
C VAL A 83 -3.36 -3.97 -3.41
N ILE A 84 -2.16 -4.31 -3.86
CA ILE A 84 -1.15 -5.04 -3.07
C ILE A 84 -0.15 -4.03 -2.50
N ALA A 85 -0.01 -3.99 -1.18
CA ALA A 85 0.80 -3.01 -0.47
C ALA A 85 1.58 -3.62 0.70
N SER A 86 2.62 -2.92 1.18
CA SER A 86 3.43 -3.34 2.34
C SER A 86 2.69 -3.14 3.66
N ASP A 87 1.87 -2.11 3.74
CA ASP A 87 1.23 -1.64 4.96
C ASP A 87 -0.06 -0.87 4.65
N GLN A 88 -0.85 -0.60 5.69
CA GLN A 88 -2.14 0.08 5.58
C GLN A 88 -2.01 1.53 5.11
N LEU A 89 -0.91 2.20 5.40
CA LEU A 89 -0.69 3.58 4.99
C LEU A 89 -0.50 3.67 3.48
N LEU A 90 0.25 2.73 2.90
CA LEU A 90 0.43 2.61 1.46
C LEU A 90 -0.89 2.23 0.77
N VAL A 91 -1.71 1.36 1.37
CA VAL A 91 -3.09 1.10 0.91
C VAL A 91 -3.88 2.40 0.87
N ASN A 92 -3.92 3.16 1.95
CA ASN A 92 -4.71 4.40 2.03
C ASN A 92 -4.24 5.43 1.01
N LEU A 93 -2.94 5.63 0.85
CA LEU A 93 -2.38 6.59 -0.11
C LEU A 93 -2.70 6.21 -1.56
N SER A 94 -2.40 4.96 -1.93
CA SER A 94 -2.64 4.46 -3.28
C SER A 94 -4.13 4.44 -3.61
N ALA A 95 -4.96 3.95 -2.69
CA ALA A 95 -6.38 3.82 -2.94
C ALA A 95 -7.08 5.19 -2.99
N ARG A 96 -6.62 6.17 -2.21
CA ARG A 96 -7.20 7.53 -2.23
C ARG A 96 -6.84 8.23 -3.54
N PHE A 97 -5.58 8.07 -3.97
CA PHE A 97 -5.12 8.55 -5.26
C PHE A 97 -5.92 7.96 -6.43
N LEU A 98 -6.14 6.64 -6.43
CA LEU A 98 -6.88 5.93 -7.46
C LEU A 98 -8.37 6.31 -7.49
N ARG A 99 -9.04 6.36 -6.33
CA ARG A 99 -10.46 6.76 -6.23
C ARG A 99 -10.69 8.18 -6.75
N ARG A 100 -9.81 9.12 -6.43
CA ARG A 100 -9.85 10.50 -6.96
C ARG A 100 -9.77 10.57 -8.48
N ARG A 101 -9.24 9.55 -9.12
CA ARG A 101 -9.11 9.44 -10.58
C ARG A 101 -10.22 8.60 -11.21
N GLY A 102 -11.26 8.26 -10.44
CA GLY A 102 -12.42 7.49 -10.92
C GLY A 102 -12.17 5.99 -11.04
N ILE A 103 -11.07 5.48 -10.46
CA ILE A 103 -10.73 4.06 -10.53
C ILE A 103 -11.42 3.33 -9.38
N ARG A 104 -12.11 2.23 -9.69
CA ARG A 104 -12.84 1.43 -8.70
C ARG A 104 -11.89 0.45 -8.01
N ILE A 105 -11.88 0.52 -6.68
CA ILE A 105 -11.05 -0.34 -5.84
C ILE A 105 -11.97 -1.24 -5.04
N ILE A 106 -11.81 -2.54 -5.24
CA ILE A 106 -12.71 -3.56 -4.68
C ILE A 106 -12.08 -4.29 -3.49
N GLY A 107 -10.75 -4.24 -3.35
CA GLY A 107 -10.03 -4.93 -2.29
C GLY A 107 -8.61 -4.41 -2.11
N TYR A 108 -7.98 -4.83 -1.03
CA TYR A 108 -6.55 -4.67 -0.82
C TYR A 108 -5.95 -5.91 -0.17
N TYR A 109 -4.66 -6.14 -0.40
CA TYR A 109 -3.88 -7.15 0.28
C TYR A 109 -2.64 -6.48 0.89
N THR A 110 -2.40 -6.78 2.16
CA THR A 110 -1.15 -6.46 2.84
C THR A 110 -0.60 -7.73 3.44
N GLN A 111 0.71 -7.92 3.36
CA GLN A 111 1.34 -9.13 3.91
C GLN A 111 1.21 -9.24 5.44
N GLN A 112 0.73 -8.18 6.11
CA GLN A 112 0.38 -8.17 7.52
C GLN A 112 -0.92 -8.89 7.87
N SER A 113 -1.81 -9.18 6.90
CA SER A 113 -3.11 -9.81 7.20
C SER A 113 -3.04 -11.33 7.39
N SER A 114 -1.90 -11.97 7.09
CA SER A 114 -1.65 -13.36 7.48
C SER A 114 -1.09 -13.40 8.91
N GLY A 115 -1.96 -13.22 9.89
CA GLY A 115 -1.64 -13.36 11.32
C GLY A 115 -0.95 -12.14 11.92
N GLN A 116 -1.64 -11.48 12.85
CA GLN A 116 -0.94 -10.72 13.88
C GLN A 116 -0.08 -11.71 14.69
N GLU A 117 1.20 -11.79 14.37
CA GLU A 117 2.22 -11.92 15.41
C GLU A 117 3.24 -10.83 15.14
N LEU A 118 3.21 -9.82 16.00
CA LEU A 118 4.30 -8.88 16.16
C LEU A 118 5.50 -9.70 16.64
N SER A 119 6.24 -10.30 15.71
CA SER A 119 7.55 -10.87 16.02
C SER A 119 8.44 -9.69 16.36
N THR A 120 8.51 -9.36 17.65
CA THR A 120 9.71 -8.76 18.20
C THR A 120 10.85 -9.66 17.74
N VAL A 121 11.68 -9.19 16.83
CA VAL A 121 12.95 -9.83 16.56
C VAL A 121 13.87 -9.36 17.69
N PRO A 122 14.14 -10.16 18.74
CA PRO A 122 15.32 -9.86 19.55
C PRO A 122 16.51 -9.98 18.61
N CYS A 123 17.34 -8.95 18.56
CA CYS A 123 18.64 -9.03 17.92
C CYS A 123 19.41 -10.20 18.57
N SER A 124 19.46 -11.35 17.90
CA SER A 124 20.28 -12.48 18.33
C SER A 124 21.73 -12.09 18.10
N LYS A 125 22.48 -11.93 19.19
CA LYS A 125 23.89 -11.52 19.21
C LYS A 125 24.87 -12.51 18.56
N ASN A 126 24.41 -13.56 17.89
CA ASN A 126 25.26 -14.64 17.41
C ASN A 126 25.02 -14.97 15.93
N SER A 127 25.39 -14.06 15.01
CA SER A 127 25.81 -14.47 13.66
C SER A 127 26.60 -13.36 12.96
N CYS A 128 27.76 -13.02 13.52
CA CYS A 128 28.88 -12.50 12.74
C CYS A 128 29.89 -13.64 12.63
N ILE A 129 29.73 -14.51 11.63
CA ILE A 129 30.74 -15.52 11.31
C ILE A 129 31.10 -15.39 9.83
N GLY A 130 32.34 -14.97 9.58
CA GLY A 130 33.15 -15.42 8.46
C GLY A 130 33.01 -14.69 7.13
N MET A 131 33.60 -13.50 7.02
CA MET A 131 34.26 -13.12 5.76
C MET A 131 35.62 -13.79 5.73
N ASN A 132 35.82 -14.74 4.81
CA ASN A 132 37.15 -15.19 4.44
C ASN A 132 37.16 -15.45 2.93
N LYS A 133 37.84 -14.58 2.19
CA LYS A 133 38.48 -14.90 0.91
C LYS A 133 39.67 -13.98 0.71
#